data_AF-A0A7V4P2J3-F1
#
_entry.id   AF-A0A7V4P2J3-F1
#
_cell.length_a   1.000
_cell.length_b   1.000
_cell.length_c   1.000
_cell.angle_alpha   90.00
_cell.angle_beta   90.00
_cell.angle_gamma   90.00
#
_symmetry.space_group_name_H-M   'P 1'
#
loop_
_entity.id
_entity.type
_entity.pdbx_description
1 polymer ?
#
loop_
_entity_poly.entity_id
_entity_poly.type
_entity_poly.pdbx_seq_one_letter_code
_entity_poly.pdbx_strand_id
1 'polypeptide(L)'
;MPCLAIKRRVRATAAVVMAMTSATSGVERENVAFSTTQTTVFGESIYVLGDIPELGSNDVTRAVKLEPGAYPLWRVTIAIPKDTSYTYRFTRRNDSPSNLANPSNNTYLTSPIAASTGAGNPAVPSKSVFYHSGFARPVLNWRQGGGAWTALPMKRIAVGRGPGEWRWNARGFGQPERALEFYFTDASSAGRDPASGQYATLMDTVFVQDGHLCAFVPPGGLSLPVQTNFSMFSTALNETRGYRVLVPRGYANSAPRRYPVLYMHDGQNVFDMGPFGTWNADETAAQLIRAGQMQDMIIVGVDNGPNRIRDYLPPDDTYSGQAGRANVYANFLINELKPIIDANYRTLSGRAHTSTMGSSMGGLVSLYLGWDYNATFGHIGAMSGSWQFQNFPNRVQSGPKKNLRIYLDSGNAGTSQDNCWPTLNLRDGLLRLGYALDGDMYHTIGYGQQHNEAAWAARLPGAFTYLFNAAEGPNELGSESTRPIGDIDDDGDVDAIDIDLMVAALLGMPVDPIHETRADIDGNGRTDGEDAAAFTRLAWVNM
;
A
#
# COMPACT_ATOMS: atom_id res chain seq x y z
N MET A 1 16.24 21.71 69.01
CA MET A 1 15.97 20.34 69.52
C MET A 1 14.95 19.68 68.58
N PRO A 2 15.09 18.37 68.31
CA PRO A 2 14.97 17.82 66.95
C PRO A 2 13.80 16.84 66.77
N CYS A 3 13.30 16.72 65.54
CA CYS A 3 12.61 15.53 64.97
C CYS A 3 12.11 15.93 63.58
N LEU A 4 12.13 15.15 62.50
CA LEU A 4 12.55 13.77 62.27
C LEU A 4 12.75 13.68 60.75
N ALA A 5 13.95 13.33 60.29
CA ALA A 5 14.21 13.10 58.87
C ALA A 5 13.60 11.76 58.45
N ILE A 6 12.48 11.78 57.72
CA ILE A 6 11.96 10.59 57.03
C ILE A 6 12.48 10.60 55.60
N LYS A 7 13.54 9.81 55.38
CA LYS A 7 13.98 9.37 54.05
C LYS A 7 12.86 8.52 53.44
N ARG A 8 12.01 9.09 52.59
CA ARG A 8 11.24 8.29 51.63
C ARG A 8 12.10 8.02 50.40
N ARG A 9 12.59 6.79 50.30
CA ARG A 9 13.10 6.20 49.06
C ARG A 9 11.96 6.20 48.05
N VAL A 10 11.96 7.14 47.11
CA VAL A 10 11.19 6.98 45.87
C VAL A 10 11.99 6.00 45.03
N ARG A 11 11.54 4.73 45.00
CA ARG A 11 11.94 3.81 43.94
C ARG A 11 11.41 4.42 42.65
N ALA A 12 12.30 4.90 41.79
CA ALA A 12 11.99 5.16 40.40
C ALA A 12 11.63 3.80 39.77
N THR A 13 10.34 3.50 39.71
CA THR A 13 9.83 2.44 38.84
C THR A 13 10.13 2.90 37.43
N ALA A 14 11.10 2.26 36.78
CA ALA A 14 11.36 2.44 35.37
C ALA A 14 10.04 2.13 34.65
N ALA A 15 9.37 3.19 34.17
CA ALA A 15 8.32 3.04 33.19
C ALA A 15 9.01 2.47 31.95
N VAL A 16 8.83 1.17 31.74
CA VAL A 16 9.06 0.56 30.44
C VAL A 16 8.09 1.29 29.51
N VAL A 17 8.60 2.29 28.79
CA VAL A 17 7.95 2.82 27.61
C VAL A 17 7.97 1.65 26.64
N MET A 18 6.89 0.86 26.66
CA MET A 18 6.56 -0.03 25.57
C MET A 18 6.41 0.92 24.37
N ALA A 19 7.42 0.94 23.52
CA ALA A 19 7.27 1.49 22.19
C ALA A 19 6.08 0.75 21.59
N MET A 20 4.96 1.44 21.40
CA MET A 20 3.90 0.94 20.52
C MET A 20 4.55 0.81 19.15
N THR A 21 4.99 -0.40 18.83
CA THR A 21 5.32 -0.79 17.46
C THR A 21 4.05 -0.55 16.67
N SER A 22 4.03 0.50 15.86
CA SER A 22 3.05 0.67 14.81
C SER A 22 3.09 -0.60 13.96
N ALA A 23 2.09 -1.47 14.14
CA ALA A 23 1.92 -2.66 13.33
C ALA A 23 1.65 -2.19 11.89
N THR A 24 2.67 -2.17 11.06
CA THR A 24 2.52 -2.03 9.62
C THR A 24 2.04 -3.38 9.10
N SER A 25 0.74 -3.51 8.89
CA SER A 25 0.05 -4.71 8.39
C SER A 25 0.40 -4.97 6.93
N GLY A 26 1.24 -5.96 6.69
CA GLY A 26 1.57 -6.41 5.35
C GLY A 26 2.00 -7.85 5.45
N VAL A 27 1.78 -8.66 4.41
CA VAL A 27 2.08 -10.10 4.42
C VAL A 27 3.44 -10.35 5.06
N GLU A 28 3.50 -11.03 6.20
CA GLU A 28 4.78 -11.34 6.84
C GLU A 28 5.65 -12.11 5.84
N ARG A 29 6.80 -11.52 5.49
CA ARG A 29 7.70 -12.04 4.47
C ARG A 29 9.03 -12.46 5.09
N GLU A 30 9.58 -13.55 4.59
CA GLU A 30 10.92 -14.02 4.89
C GLU A 30 11.86 -13.70 3.73
N ASN A 31 13.01 -13.11 4.04
CA ASN A 31 14.06 -12.88 3.04
C ASN A 31 14.78 -14.19 2.75
N VAL A 32 14.44 -14.81 1.62
CA VAL A 32 15.03 -16.08 1.17
C VAL A 32 16.17 -15.78 0.20
N ALA A 33 17.34 -16.35 0.47
CA ALA A 33 18.50 -16.26 -0.39
C ALA A 33 18.55 -17.44 -1.38
N PHE A 34 18.58 -17.14 -2.67
CA PHE A 34 18.81 -18.11 -3.73
C PHE A 34 20.23 -17.95 -4.24
N SER A 35 20.98 -19.06 -4.30
CA SER A 35 22.36 -19.02 -4.79
C SER A 35 22.75 -20.28 -5.53
N THR A 36 23.60 -20.12 -6.55
CA THR A 36 24.22 -21.23 -7.28
C THR A 36 25.59 -20.83 -7.82
N THR A 37 26.49 -21.79 -7.95
CA THR A 37 27.83 -21.58 -8.54
C THR A 37 27.80 -22.06 -9.98
N GLN A 38 27.93 -21.14 -10.93
CA GLN A 38 27.81 -21.41 -12.36
C GLN A 38 28.77 -20.52 -13.16
N THR A 39 29.52 -21.13 -14.07
CA THR A 39 30.27 -20.39 -15.07
C THR A 39 29.38 -20.08 -16.28
N THR A 40 29.45 -18.86 -16.78
CA THR A 40 28.72 -18.39 -17.97
C THR A 40 29.70 -17.95 -19.05
N VAL A 41 29.26 -17.95 -20.31
CA VAL A 41 29.96 -17.22 -21.37
C VAL A 41 29.38 -15.81 -21.52
N PHE A 42 30.07 -14.96 -22.29
CA PHE A 42 29.59 -13.60 -22.53
C PHE A 42 28.17 -13.61 -23.10
N GLY A 43 27.27 -12.84 -22.49
CA GLY A 43 25.86 -12.79 -22.86
C GLY A 43 24.99 -13.88 -22.22
N GLU A 44 25.48 -14.65 -21.25
CA GLU A 44 24.66 -15.57 -20.46
C GLU A 44 24.51 -15.08 -19.02
N SER A 45 23.31 -15.24 -18.45
CA SER A 45 23.01 -15.00 -17.04
C SER A 45 22.23 -16.15 -16.42
N ILE A 46 22.31 -16.22 -15.09
CA ILE A 46 21.60 -17.21 -14.29
C ILE A 46 20.34 -16.60 -13.70
N TYR A 47 19.26 -17.37 -13.69
CA TYR A 47 17.95 -16.98 -13.20
C TYR A 47 17.41 -18.05 -12.23
N VAL A 48 16.50 -17.64 -11.36
CA VAL A 48 15.67 -18.55 -10.56
C VAL A 48 14.23 -18.46 -11.07
N LEU A 49 13.61 -19.63 -11.26
CA LEU A 49 12.23 -19.78 -11.72
C LEU A 49 11.50 -20.74 -10.78
N GLY A 50 10.29 -20.38 -10.37
CA GLY A 50 9.47 -21.18 -9.45
C GLY A 50 7.97 -20.98 -9.67
N ASP A 51 7.17 -21.73 -8.93
CA ASP A 51 5.70 -21.81 -9.09
C ASP A 51 4.91 -20.65 -8.45
N ILE A 52 5.53 -19.88 -7.55
CA ILE A 52 4.91 -18.71 -6.91
C ILE A 52 5.17 -17.40 -7.70
N PRO A 53 4.34 -16.35 -7.50
CA PRO A 53 4.47 -15.06 -8.19
C PRO A 53 5.85 -14.41 -8.07
N GLU A 54 6.44 -14.43 -6.86
CA GLU A 54 7.78 -13.91 -6.55
C GLU A 54 8.90 -14.62 -7.34
N LEU A 55 8.64 -15.83 -7.83
CA LEU A 55 9.57 -16.63 -8.64
C LEU A 55 9.12 -16.78 -10.09
N GLY A 56 8.14 -15.99 -10.52
CA GLY A 56 7.69 -15.93 -11.91
C GLY A 56 6.56 -16.89 -12.29
N SER A 57 5.96 -17.63 -11.35
CA SER A 57 4.80 -18.53 -11.60
C SER A 57 5.01 -19.53 -12.77
N ASN A 58 6.21 -20.12 -12.85
CA ASN A 58 6.69 -20.99 -13.93
C ASN A 58 6.71 -20.36 -15.33
N ASP A 59 6.49 -19.05 -15.45
CA ASP A 59 6.71 -18.30 -16.66
C ASP A 59 8.19 -17.90 -16.77
N VAL A 60 8.89 -18.51 -17.72
CA VAL A 60 10.31 -18.26 -18.01
C VAL A 60 10.59 -16.77 -18.25
N THR A 61 9.66 -16.03 -18.86
CA THR A 61 9.84 -14.60 -19.13
C THR A 61 9.82 -13.77 -17.84
N ARG A 62 9.30 -14.34 -16.75
CA ARG A 62 9.24 -13.73 -15.42
C ARG A 62 10.26 -14.32 -14.45
N ALA A 63 11.17 -15.18 -14.91
CA ALA A 63 12.26 -15.71 -14.09
C ALA A 63 13.11 -14.55 -13.54
N VAL A 64 13.55 -14.68 -12.29
CA VAL A 64 14.29 -13.64 -11.59
C VAL A 64 15.78 -13.76 -11.86
N LYS A 65 16.39 -12.73 -12.43
CA LYS A 65 17.84 -12.69 -12.71
C LYS A 65 18.64 -12.69 -11.41
N LEU A 66 19.67 -13.51 -11.30
CA LEU A 66 20.62 -13.48 -10.19
C LEU A 66 21.75 -12.48 -10.46
N GLU A 67 22.32 -11.95 -9.39
CA GLU A 67 23.44 -11.02 -9.41
C GLU A 67 24.78 -11.79 -9.28
N PRO A 68 25.80 -11.51 -10.12
CA PRO A 68 27.06 -12.28 -10.18
C PRO A 68 28.25 -11.68 -9.42
N GLY A 69 28.06 -10.78 -8.45
CA GLY A 69 29.11 -9.92 -7.88
C GLY A 69 30.29 -10.66 -7.24
N ALA A 70 30.13 -11.94 -6.90
CA ALA A 70 31.19 -12.84 -6.40
C ALA A 70 31.47 -14.00 -7.39
N TYR A 71 31.53 -13.70 -8.69
CA TYR A 71 31.64 -14.68 -9.77
C TYR A 71 32.68 -15.79 -9.49
N PRO A 72 32.35 -17.09 -9.71
CA PRO A 72 31.18 -17.63 -10.41
C PRO A 72 29.94 -17.86 -9.52
N LEU A 73 29.85 -17.21 -8.37
CA LEU A 73 28.69 -17.30 -7.48
C LEU A 73 27.61 -16.28 -7.88
N TRP A 74 26.41 -16.80 -8.14
CA TRP A 74 25.22 -16.03 -8.48
C TRP A 74 24.27 -16.01 -7.30
N ARG A 75 23.70 -14.84 -6.95
CA ARG A 75 22.83 -14.69 -5.78
C ARG A 75 21.67 -13.72 -6.01
N VAL A 76 20.57 -13.95 -5.31
CA VAL A 76 19.49 -12.97 -5.14
C VAL A 76 18.79 -13.22 -3.81
N THR A 77 18.32 -12.17 -3.16
CA THR A 77 17.44 -12.27 -2.01
C THR A 77 16.04 -11.80 -2.43
N ILE A 78 15.04 -12.62 -2.12
CA ILE A 78 13.63 -12.37 -2.46
C ILE A 78 12.82 -12.52 -1.18
N ALA A 79 11.97 -11.55 -0.88
CA ALA A 79 11.07 -11.57 0.27
C ALA A 79 9.83 -12.39 -0.09
N ILE A 80 9.77 -13.64 0.35
CA ILE A 80 8.68 -14.57 0.07
C ILE A 80 7.70 -14.57 1.25
N PRO A 81 6.37 -14.57 1.04
CA PRO A 81 5.43 -14.70 2.14
C PRO A 81 5.74 -15.90 3.03
N LYS A 82 5.62 -15.77 4.35
CA LYS A 82 5.75 -16.89 5.29
C LYS A 82 4.68 -17.97 5.04
N ASP A 83 4.79 -19.14 5.67
CA ASP A 83 3.94 -20.33 5.45
C ASP A 83 3.68 -20.66 3.96
N THR A 84 4.67 -20.43 3.11
CA THR A 84 4.52 -20.65 1.66
C THR A 84 5.40 -21.82 1.28
N SER A 85 4.76 -22.89 0.79
CA SER A 85 5.43 -23.99 0.10
C SER A 85 5.56 -23.65 -1.37
N TYR A 86 6.74 -23.86 -1.94
CA TYR A 86 7.03 -23.54 -3.33
C TYR A 86 8.09 -24.48 -3.92
N THR A 87 8.16 -24.51 -5.24
CA THR A 87 9.23 -25.17 -5.98
C THR A 87 10.00 -24.17 -6.80
N TYR A 88 11.31 -24.38 -6.91
CA TYR A 88 12.18 -23.52 -7.72
C TYR A 88 13.27 -24.30 -8.43
N ARG A 89 13.87 -23.69 -9.45
CA ARG A 89 15.01 -24.24 -10.20
C ARG A 89 15.85 -23.12 -10.77
N PHE A 90 17.13 -23.40 -10.97
CA PHE A 90 18.03 -22.47 -11.64
C PHE A 90 17.99 -22.69 -13.14
N THR A 91 18.02 -21.58 -13.88
CA THR A 91 18.06 -21.60 -15.33
C THR A 91 19.15 -20.69 -15.87
N ARG A 92 19.65 -21.04 -17.05
CA ARG A 92 20.58 -20.23 -17.81
C ARG A 92 19.86 -19.65 -19.01
N ARG A 93 20.06 -18.37 -19.26
CA ARG A 93 19.43 -17.64 -20.36
C ARG A 93 20.45 -16.77 -21.07
N ASN A 94 20.24 -16.57 -22.37
CA ASN A 94 20.99 -15.59 -23.13
C ASN A 94 20.40 -14.20 -22.88
N ASP A 95 21.23 -13.31 -22.38
CA ASP A 95 20.95 -11.91 -22.11
C ASP A 95 21.09 -11.11 -23.41
N SER A 96 19.96 -10.94 -24.09
CA SER A 96 19.81 -9.95 -25.14
C SER A 96 18.41 -9.32 -25.06
N PRO A 97 18.22 -8.10 -25.56
CA PRO A 97 16.93 -7.43 -25.54
C PRO A 97 15.82 -8.25 -26.20
N SER A 98 16.14 -8.95 -27.30
CA SER A 98 15.22 -9.84 -28.01
C SER A 98 14.93 -11.16 -27.27
N ASN A 99 15.79 -11.54 -26.32
CA ASN A 99 15.73 -12.82 -25.62
C ASN A 99 15.12 -12.73 -24.21
N LEU A 100 15.01 -11.53 -23.62
CA LEU A 100 14.41 -11.35 -22.29
C LEU A 100 12.92 -11.74 -22.25
N ALA A 101 12.19 -11.51 -23.35
CA ALA A 101 10.78 -11.87 -23.48
C ALA A 101 10.54 -13.21 -24.20
N ASN A 102 11.59 -13.95 -24.56
CA ASN A 102 11.45 -15.21 -25.30
C ASN A 102 11.27 -16.40 -24.32
N PRO A 103 10.09 -17.07 -24.29
CA PRO A 103 9.86 -18.19 -23.39
C PRO A 103 10.73 -19.42 -23.71
N SER A 104 11.26 -19.52 -24.93
CA SER A 104 12.18 -20.58 -25.34
C SER A 104 13.64 -20.30 -24.96
N ASN A 105 13.96 -19.08 -24.49
CA ASN A 105 15.31 -18.72 -24.05
C ASN A 105 15.56 -19.21 -22.62
N ASN A 106 15.73 -20.53 -22.48
CA ASN A 106 15.89 -21.15 -21.18
C ASN A 106 16.57 -22.53 -21.25
N THR A 107 17.62 -22.70 -20.47
CA THR A 107 18.23 -24.01 -20.18
C THR A 107 18.11 -24.29 -18.69
N TYR A 108 17.46 -25.39 -18.31
CA TYR A 108 17.34 -25.79 -16.91
C TYR A 108 18.67 -26.37 -16.40
N LEU A 109 19.17 -25.82 -15.30
CA LEU A 109 20.44 -26.23 -14.68
C LEU A 109 20.24 -27.24 -13.54
N THR A 110 19.04 -27.25 -12.95
CA THR A 110 18.67 -28.14 -11.85
C THR A 110 17.28 -28.73 -12.09
N SER A 111 17.04 -29.91 -11.53
CA SER A 111 15.69 -30.39 -11.28
C SER A 111 14.94 -29.43 -10.35
N PRO A 112 13.59 -29.43 -10.33
CA PRO A 112 12.82 -28.68 -9.35
C PRO A 112 13.22 -29.04 -7.91
N ILE A 113 13.46 -28.01 -7.10
CA ILE A 113 13.80 -28.09 -5.68
C ILE A 113 12.58 -27.62 -4.90
N ALA A 114 12.08 -28.45 -4.00
CA ALA A 114 11.00 -28.07 -3.08
C ALA A 114 11.58 -27.30 -1.88
N ALA A 115 10.92 -26.23 -1.49
CA ALA A 115 11.27 -25.42 -0.34
C ALA A 115 10.01 -24.84 0.31
N SER A 116 10.17 -24.31 1.52
CA SER A 116 9.11 -23.60 2.21
C SER A 116 9.72 -22.46 3.02
N THR A 117 8.98 -21.36 3.14
CA THR A 117 9.30 -20.35 4.15
C THR A 117 8.95 -20.87 5.54
N GLY A 118 9.57 -20.29 6.56
CA GLY A 118 9.29 -20.56 7.95
C GLY A 118 7.84 -20.26 8.32
N ALA A 119 7.43 -20.80 9.46
CA ALA A 119 6.10 -20.54 9.98
C ALA A 119 5.90 -19.03 10.17
N GLY A 120 4.79 -18.53 9.63
CA GLY A 120 4.26 -17.22 9.96
C GLY A 120 3.82 -17.20 11.41
N ASN A 121 3.55 -16.00 11.92
CA ASN A 121 2.91 -15.88 13.22
C ASN A 121 1.61 -16.73 13.23
N PRO A 122 1.41 -17.70 14.15
CA PRO A 122 0.23 -18.53 14.18
C PRO A 122 -0.98 -17.63 14.43
N ALA A 123 -1.61 -17.22 13.34
CA ALA A 123 -2.55 -16.13 13.42
C ALA A 123 -3.91 -16.65 13.87
N VAL A 124 -4.41 -16.04 14.94
CA VAL A 124 -5.83 -16.11 15.29
C VAL A 124 -6.62 -15.53 14.10
N PRO A 125 -7.71 -16.18 13.65
CA PRO A 125 -8.56 -15.61 12.62
C PRO A 125 -8.94 -14.17 12.95
N SER A 126 -8.58 -13.24 12.07
CA SER A 126 -8.60 -11.81 12.37
C SER A 126 -9.00 -10.95 11.18
N LYS A 127 -9.40 -11.56 10.05
CA LYS A 127 -10.05 -10.77 9.00
C LYS A 127 -11.40 -10.27 9.53
N SER A 128 -11.73 -9.04 9.16
CA SER A 128 -12.99 -8.38 9.48
C SER A 128 -13.49 -7.60 8.28
N VAL A 129 -14.76 -7.79 7.93
CA VAL A 129 -15.43 -7.13 6.81
C VAL A 129 -16.67 -6.42 7.34
N PHE A 130 -16.68 -5.11 7.20
CA PHE A 130 -17.84 -4.26 7.42
C PHE A 130 -18.55 -4.00 6.09
N TYR A 131 -19.88 -3.90 6.10
CA TYR A 131 -20.68 -3.73 4.88
C TYR A 131 -21.93 -2.90 5.17
N HIS A 132 -22.12 -1.82 4.40
CA HIS A 132 -23.41 -1.14 4.33
C HIS A 132 -24.29 -1.79 3.26
N SER A 133 -25.48 -2.25 3.64
CA SER A 133 -26.38 -2.95 2.73
C SER A 133 -27.83 -2.89 3.14
N GLY A 134 -28.71 -2.87 2.13
CA GLY A 134 -30.14 -3.12 2.28
C GLY A 134 -30.53 -4.60 2.27
N PHE A 135 -29.56 -5.54 2.17
CA PHE A 135 -29.85 -6.96 2.33
C PHE A 135 -30.40 -7.23 3.71
N ALA A 136 -31.46 -8.05 3.80
CA ALA A 136 -32.08 -8.37 5.08
C ALA A 136 -31.26 -9.41 5.85
N ARG A 137 -30.61 -10.35 5.16
CA ARG A 137 -29.77 -11.42 5.74
C ARG A 137 -28.48 -11.60 4.93
N PRO A 138 -27.55 -10.63 4.91
CA PRO A 138 -26.33 -10.73 4.14
C PRO A 138 -25.41 -11.85 4.63
N VAL A 139 -24.82 -12.55 3.67
CA VAL A 139 -23.84 -13.62 3.85
C VAL A 139 -22.57 -13.22 3.12
N LEU A 140 -21.45 -13.20 3.84
CA LEU A 140 -20.12 -13.06 3.28
C LEU A 140 -19.66 -14.41 2.72
N ASN A 141 -19.47 -14.49 1.41
CA ASN A 141 -18.83 -15.63 0.75
C ASN A 141 -17.37 -15.28 0.51
N TRP A 142 -16.43 -16.01 1.13
CA TRP A 142 -15.01 -15.66 1.11
C TRP A 142 -14.10 -16.85 0.83
N ARG A 143 -12.87 -16.57 0.38
CA ARG A 143 -11.77 -17.53 0.26
C ARG A 143 -10.41 -16.83 0.36
N GLN A 144 -9.36 -17.62 0.60
CA GLN A 144 -7.96 -17.16 0.55
C GLN A 144 -7.13 -18.12 -0.32
N GLY A 145 -6.16 -17.59 -1.06
CA GLY A 145 -5.24 -18.39 -1.88
C GLY A 145 -5.91 -19.22 -2.98
N GLY A 146 -7.06 -18.76 -3.52
CA GLY A 146 -7.80 -19.51 -4.54
C GLY A 146 -8.50 -20.79 -4.05
N GLY A 147 -8.62 -20.96 -2.73
CA GLY A 147 -9.31 -22.10 -2.11
C GLY A 147 -10.83 -22.14 -2.37
N ALA A 148 -11.50 -23.09 -1.72
CA ALA A 148 -12.96 -23.21 -1.78
C ALA A 148 -13.64 -22.00 -1.12
N TRP A 149 -14.80 -21.60 -1.67
CA TRP A 149 -15.63 -20.56 -1.09
C TRP A 149 -16.29 -21.05 0.21
N THR A 150 -16.23 -20.21 1.23
CA THR A 150 -16.86 -20.44 2.54
C THR A 150 -17.88 -19.34 2.80
N ALA A 151 -19.10 -19.71 3.20
CA ALA A 151 -20.17 -18.78 3.54
C ALA A 151 -20.16 -18.46 5.04
N LEU A 152 -20.29 -17.18 5.38
CA LEU A 152 -20.34 -16.68 6.75
C LEU A 152 -21.47 -15.65 6.88
N PRO A 153 -22.55 -15.95 7.60
CA PRO A 153 -23.60 -14.97 7.89
C PRO A 153 -23.03 -13.75 8.60
N MET A 154 -23.44 -12.55 8.19
CA MET A 154 -22.98 -11.31 8.81
C MET A 154 -23.90 -10.93 9.98
N LYS A 155 -23.31 -10.34 11.02
CA LYS A 155 -24.04 -9.79 12.16
C LYS A 155 -24.37 -8.32 11.92
N ARG A 156 -25.59 -7.89 12.27
CA ARG A 156 -25.99 -6.49 12.21
C ARG A 156 -25.38 -5.75 13.40
N ILE A 157 -24.69 -4.63 13.16
CA ILE A 157 -23.95 -3.91 14.20
C ILE A 157 -24.34 -2.45 14.38
N ALA A 158 -24.98 -1.83 13.37
CA ALA A 158 -25.49 -0.46 13.45
C ALA A 158 -26.55 -0.19 12.37
N VAL A 159 -27.29 0.91 12.51
CA VAL A 159 -28.09 1.48 11.42
C VAL A 159 -27.20 1.90 10.24
N GLY A 160 -27.74 1.81 9.03
CA GLY A 160 -27.08 2.29 7.81
C GLY A 160 -27.26 3.79 7.60
N ARG A 161 -27.09 4.25 6.36
CA ARG A 161 -27.11 5.69 6.04
C ARG A 161 -28.52 6.24 5.82
N GLY A 162 -29.50 5.36 5.66
CA GLY A 162 -30.88 5.73 5.41
C GLY A 162 -31.85 4.56 5.69
N PRO A 163 -33.16 4.81 5.56
CA PRO A 163 -34.18 3.81 5.87
C PRO A 163 -33.99 2.51 5.07
N GLY A 164 -33.97 1.38 5.77
CA GLY A 164 -33.82 0.05 5.16
C GLY A 164 -32.38 -0.37 4.85
N GLU A 165 -31.39 0.48 5.13
CA GLU A 165 -29.97 0.10 5.07
C GLU A 165 -29.43 -0.16 6.48
N TRP A 166 -28.56 -1.16 6.61
CA TRP A 166 -27.91 -1.52 7.87
C TRP A 166 -26.41 -1.65 7.69
N ARG A 167 -25.67 -1.51 8.80
CA ARG A 167 -24.25 -1.85 8.87
C ARG A 167 -24.09 -3.26 9.42
N TRP A 168 -23.33 -4.06 8.70
CA TRP A 168 -23.07 -5.46 8.99
C TRP A 168 -21.58 -5.67 9.25
N ASN A 169 -21.25 -6.67 10.06
CA ASN A 169 -19.89 -7.13 10.28
C ASN A 169 -19.81 -8.66 10.17
N ALA A 170 -18.75 -9.14 9.52
CA ALA A 170 -18.27 -10.51 9.64
C ALA A 170 -16.83 -10.45 10.13
N ARG A 171 -16.46 -11.25 11.12
CA ARG A 171 -15.12 -11.26 11.73
C ARG A 171 -14.71 -12.67 12.15
N GLY A 172 -13.46 -12.82 12.57
CA GLY A 172 -12.97 -14.09 13.13
C GLY A 172 -12.83 -15.19 12.08
N PHE A 173 -12.57 -14.80 10.83
CA PHE A 173 -12.34 -15.72 9.72
C PHE A 173 -11.02 -15.36 9.04
N GLY A 174 -10.50 -16.28 8.22
CA GLY A 174 -9.29 -16.09 7.43
C GLY A 174 -8.03 -15.82 8.25
N GLN A 175 -6.87 -16.05 7.65
CA GLN A 175 -5.61 -15.60 8.22
C GLN A 175 -5.42 -14.11 7.91
N PRO A 176 -4.92 -13.29 8.86
CA PRO A 176 -4.47 -11.95 8.56
C PRO A 176 -3.38 -11.99 7.49
N GLU A 177 -3.12 -10.86 6.87
CA GLU A 177 -2.00 -10.68 5.98
C GLU A 177 -2.05 -11.58 4.74
N ARG A 178 -3.16 -12.27 4.49
CA ARG A 178 -3.40 -13.04 3.27
C ARG A 178 -4.41 -12.33 2.39
N ALA A 179 -4.23 -12.49 1.08
CA ALA A 179 -5.19 -12.02 0.08
C ALA A 179 -6.56 -12.65 0.35
N LEU A 180 -7.55 -11.79 0.54
CA LEU A 180 -8.94 -12.15 0.75
C LEU A 180 -9.71 -11.87 -0.53
N GLU A 181 -10.37 -12.88 -1.07
CA GLU A 181 -11.38 -12.72 -2.12
C GLU A 181 -12.76 -12.95 -1.52
N PHE A 182 -13.73 -12.08 -1.84
CA PHE A 182 -15.06 -12.16 -1.25
C PHE A 182 -16.16 -11.50 -2.09
N TYR A 183 -17.40 -11.94 -1.85
CA TYR A 183 -18.63 -11.31 -2.33
C TYR A 183 -19.75 -11.54 -1.33
N PHE A 184 -20.82 -10.77 -1.44
CA PHE A 184 -22.00 -10.86 -0.59
C PHE A 184 -23.17 -11.46 -1.34
N THR A 185 -23.99 -12.24 -0.63
CA THR A 185 -25.31 -12.68 -1.08
C THR A 185 -26.34 -12.36 -0.01
N ASP A 186 -27.61 -12.28 -0.36
CA ASP A 186 -28.69 -12.16 0.61
C ASP A 186 -29.36 -13.52 0.82
N ALA A 187 -29.35 -14.06 2.05
CA ALA A 187 -29.99 -15.36 2.31
C ALA A 187 -31.52 -15.33 2.15
N SER A 188 -32.13 -14.14 2.14
CA SER A 188 -33.57 -13.95 1.91
C SER A 188 -33.97 -13.72 0.45
N SER A 189 -33.02 -13.55 -0.47
CA SER A 189 -33.34 -13.24 -1.88
C SER A 189 -32.24 -13.71 -2.84
N ALA A 190 -32.41 -13.46 -4.14
CA ALA A 190 -31.35 -13.71 -5.12
C ALA A 190 -30.31 -12.56 -5.20
N GLY A 191 -30.29 -11.65 -4.22
CA GLY A 191 -29.41 -10.49 -4.18
C GLY A 191 -27.92 -10.87 -4.05
N ARG A 192 -27.06 -10.16 -4.79
CA ARG A 192 -25.60 -10.36 -4.80
C ARG A 192 -24.85 -9.04 -4.97
N ASP A 193 -23.77 -8.85 -4.21
CA ASP A 193 -22.88 -7.70 -4.32
C ASP A 193 -21.39 -8.13 -4.29
N PRO A 194 -20.56 -7.82 -5.32
CA PRO A 194 -20.95 -7.15 -6.55
C PRO A 194 -21.87 -8.05 -7.39
N ALA A 195 -22.72 -7.44 -8.21
CA ALA A 195 -23.64 -8.17 -9.09
C ALA A 195 -22.91 -9.22 -9.95
N SER A 196 -21.68 -8.92 -10.39
CA SER A 196 -20.76 -9.83 -11.08
C SER A 196 -19.34 -9.74 -10.51
N GLY A 197 -18.56 -10.81 -10.63
CA GLY A 197 -17.19 -10.86 -10.11
C GLY A 197 -17.12 -10.94 -8.58
N GLN A 198 -16.02 -10.47 -7.99
CA GLN A 198 -15.75 -10.49 -6.56
C GLN A 198 -14.87 -9.29 -6.16
N TYR A 199 -14.88 -8.96 -4.88
CA TYR A 199 -13.86 -8.08 -4.29
C TYR A 199 -12.60 -8.88 -3.97
N ALA A 200 -11.46 -8.20 -3.98
CA ALA A 200 -10.18 -8.75 -3.53
C ALA A 200 -9.38 -7.67 -2.80
N THR A 201 -8.80 -8.01 -1.65
CA THR A 201 -7.92 -7.09 -0.90
C THR A 201 -6.90 -7.83 -0.05
N LEU A 202 -5.80 -7.15 0.27
CA LEU A 202 -4.83 -7.60 1.26
C LEU A 202 -5.12 -7.07 2.67
N MET A 203 -6.01 -6.09 2.82
CA MET A 203 -6.36 -5.52 4.12
C MET A 203 -6.92 -6.60 5.06
N ASP A 204 -6.58 -6.48 6.35
CA ASP A 204 -7.14 -7.35 7.39
C ASP A 204 -8.53 -6.94 7.82
N THR A 205 -8.72 -5.63 7.94
CA THR A 205 -10.03 -5.06 8.22
C THR A 205 -10.42 -4.15 7.07
N VAL A 206 -11.60 -4.37 6.50
CA VAL A 206 -12.08 -3.60 5.34
C VAL A 206 -13.56 -3.25 5.50
N PHE A 207 -13.91 -2.04 5.08
CA PHE A 207 -15.29 -1.59 4.97
C PHE A 207 -15.70 -1.54 3.49
N VAL A 208 -16.86 -2.10 3.18
CA VAL A 208 -17.46 -2.05 1.84
C VAL A 208 -18.67 -1.13 1.83
N GLN A 209 -18.63 -0.12 0.96
CA GLN A 209 -19.75 0.78 0.69
C GLN A 209 -19.81 1.08 -0.80
N ASP A 210 -20.96 0.87 -1.45
CA ASP A 210 -21.18 1.21 -2.88
C ASP A 210 -20.12 0.64 -3.83
N GLY A 211 -19.58 -0.55 -3.51
CA GLY A 211 -18.49 -1.19 -4.25
C GLY A 211 -17.10 -0.59 -4.03
N HIS A 212 -16.92 0.22 -2.99
CA HIS A 212 -15.67 0.84 -2.59
C HIS A 212 -15.11 0.13 -1.36
N LEU A 213 -13.87 -0.36 -1.44
CA LEU A 213 -13.14 -0.90 -0.30
C LEU A 213 -12.44 0.24 0.45
N CYS A 214 -12.70 0.38 1.74
CA CYS A 214 -12.21 1.47 2.58
C CYS A 214 -11.51 0.92 3.83
N ALA A 215 -10.43 1.58 4.25
CA ALA A 215 -9.72 1.32 5.52
C ALA A 215 -10.23 2.20 6.67
N PHE A 216 -11.46 2.71 6.56
CA PHE A 216 -12.11 3.64 7.47
C PHE A 216 -13.62 3.50 7.29
N VAL A 217 -14.43 4.00 8.24
CA VAL A 217 -15.89 4.08 8.04
C VAL A 217 -16.20 5.24 7.10
N PRO A 218 -16.69 4.98 5.88
CA PRO A 218 -17.00 6.04 4.96
C PRO A 218 -18.22 6.85 5.45
N PRO A 219 -18.23 8.18 5.23
CA PRO A 219 -19.43 8.99 5.44
C PRO A 219 -20.54 8.55 4.46
N GLY A 220 -21.76 9.10 4.65
CA GLY A 220 -22.94 8.75 3.85
C GLY A 220 -22.72 8.75 2.33
N GLY A 221 -21.81 9.61 1.84
CA GLY A 221 -21.27 9.52 0.48
C GLY A 221 -19.78 9.94 0.45
N LEU A 222 -19.01 9.27 -0.41
CA LEU A 222 -17.62 9.61 -0.67
C LEU A 222 -17.55 10.70 -1.75
N SER A 223 -17.01 11.87 -1.38
CA SER A 223 -16.69 12.90 -2.38
C SER A 223 -15.75 12.32 -3.44
N LEU A 224 -15.89 12.75 -4.69
CA LEU A 224 -14.96 12.37 -5.75
C LEU A 224 -13.54 12.92 -5.47
N PRO A 225 -12.49 12.34 -6.06
CA PRO A 225 -11.18 12.96 -6.10
C PRO A 225 -11.26 14.36 -6.72
N VAL A 226 -10.47 15.29 -6.21
CA VAL A 226 -10.43 16.67 -6.73
C VAL A 226 -8.99 17.04 -7.04
N GLN A 227 -8.76 17.48 -8.27
CA GLN A 227 -7.51 18.07 -8.71
C GLN A 227 -7.60 19.59 -8.66
N THR A 228 -6.55 20.26 -8.18
CA THR A 228 -6.44 21.73 -8.23
C THR A 228 -5.05 22.14 -8.68
N ASN A 229 -4.99 23.12 -9.58
CA ASN A 229 -3.76 23.62 -10.18
C ASN A 229 -3.31 24.92 -9.49
N PHE A 230 -2.02 25.04 -9.23
CA PHE A 230 -1.40 26.16 -8.54
C PHE A 230 -0.10 26.57 -9.22
N SER A 231 0.41 27.73 -8.84
CA SER A 231 1.78 28.14 -9.14
C SER A 231 2.36 28.93 -7.98
N MET A 232 3.67 28.84 -7.80
CA MET A 232 4.39 29.60 -6.78
C MET A 232 5.74 30.06 -7.31
N PHE A 233 6.21 31.21 -6.85
CA PHE A 233 7.59 31.60 -7.08
C PHE A 233 8.51 30.84 -6.11
N SER A 234 9.50 30.12 -6.63
CA SER A 234 10.51 29.44 -5.84
C SER A 234 11.75 30.31 -5.69
N THR A 235 12.16 30.58 -4.45
CA THR A 235 13.38 31.33 -4.18
C THR A 235 14.62 30.48 -4.45
N ALA A 236 14.56 29.18 -4.14
CA ALA A 236 15.63 28.23 -4.41
C ALA A 236 15.93 28.11 -5.91
N LEU A 237 14.88 27.99 -6.74
CA LEU A 237 15.04 27.83 -8.19
C LEU A 237 15.18 29.17 -8.92
N ASN A 238 14.73 30.27 -8.30
CA ASN A 238 14.59 31.60 -8.88
C ASN A 238 13.69 31.63 -10.13
N GLU A 239 12.57 30.92 -10.06
CA GLU A 239 11.56 30.84 -11.12
C GLU A 239 10.18 30.51 -10.55
N THR A 240 9.13 30.78 -11.34
CA THR A 240 7.77 30.34 -11.02
C THR A 240 7.59 28.88 -11.42
N ARG A 241 7.11 28.07 -10.49
CA ARG A 241 6.89 26.64 -10.64
C ARG A 241 5.40 26.32 -10.52
N GLY A 242 4.84 25.67 -11.53
CA GLY A 242 3.49 25.11 -11.49
C GLY A 242 3.46 23.81 -10.69
N TYR A 243 2.36 23.55 -10.01
CA TYR A 243 2.09 22.25 -9.40
C TYR A 243 0.60 21.97 -9.34
N ARG A 244 0.23 20.69 -9.24
CA ARG A 244 -1.15 20.22 -9.14
C ARG A 244 -1.28 19.34 -7.92
N VAL A 245 -2.38 19.49 -7.19
CA VAL A 245 -2.67 18.66 -6.02
C VAL A 245 -3.94 17.87 -6.30
N LEU A 246 -3.83 16.54 -6.27
CA LEU A 246 -4.95 15.62 -6.29
C LEU A 246 -5.21 15.16 -4.85
N VAL A 247 -6.40 15.45 -4.33
CA VAL A 247 -6.87 14.86 -3.06
C VAL A 247 -7.70 13.61 -3.35
N PRO A 248 -7.61 12.56 -2.51
CA PRO A 248 -8.33 11.31 -2.76
C PRO A 248 -9.83 11.47 -2.52
N ARG A 249 -10.59 10.47 -2.95
CA ARG A 249 -12.02 10.38 -2.64
C ARG A 249 -12.27 10.47 -1.12
N GLY A 250 -13.44 10.99 -0.73
CA GLY A 250 -13.80 11.17 0.68
C GLY A 250 -13.04 12.30 1.40
N TYR A 251 -12.06 12.96 0.77
CA TYR A 251 -11.29 14.02 1.42
C TYR A 251 -12.15 15.20 1.92
N ALA A 252 -13.25 15.56 1.25
CA ALA A 252 -14.09 16.66 1.73
C ALA A 252 -14.91 16.29 2.98
N ASN A 253 -15.26 15.01 3.14
CA ASN A 253 -16.29 14.55 4.08
C ASN A 253 -15.74 13.69 5.24
N SER A 254 -14.43 13.41 5.27
CA SER A 254 -13.77 12.58 6.30
C SER A 254 -12.88 13.42 7.22
N ALA A 255 -13.44 14.39 7.96
CA ALA A 255 -12.72 15.51 8.59
C ALA A 255 -11.46 15.21 9.44
N PRO A 256 -11.36 14.16 10.28
CA PRO A 256 -10.15 13.94 11.10
C PRO A 256 -8.99 13.27 10.34
N ARG A 257 -9.25 12.64 9.19
CA ARG A 257 -8.27 11.80 8.49
C ARG A 257 -7.07 12.59 7.98
N ARG A 258 -5.90 11.95 7.94
CA ARG A 258 -4.69 12.50 7.34
C ARG A 258 -4.12 11.52 6.32
N TYR A 259 -3.42 12.03 5.31
CA TYR A 259 -3.04 11.27 4.13
C TYR A 259 -1.53 11.33 3.89
N PRO A 260 -0.89 10.24 3.45
CA PRO A 260 0.45 10.30 2.90
C PRO A 260 0.47 11.15 1.61
N VAL A 261 1.65 11.62 1.23
CA VAL A 261 1.86 12.51 0.08
C VAL A 261 2.90 11.92 -0.86
N LEU A 262 2.54 11.78 -2.14
CA LEU A 262 3.43 11.43 -3.23
C LEU A 262 3.73 12.68 -4.07
N TYR A 263 5.01 13.05 -4.19
CA TYR A 263 5.48 14.06 -5.13
C TYR A 263 5.88 13.40 -6.44
N MET A 264 5.14 13.66 -7.53
CA MET A 264 5.45 13.18 -8.86
C MET A 264 6.10 14.28 -9.70
N HIS A 265 7.24 13.99 -10.32
CA HIS A 265 7.97 14.93 -11.17
C HIS A 265 7.41 14.96 -12.59
N ASP A 266 7.64 16.07 -13.30
CA ASP A 266 7.01 16.33 -14.61
C ASP A 266 5.48 16.41 -14.51
N GLY A 267 5.03 17.12 -13.49
CA GLY A 267 3.63 17.29 -13.09
C GLY A 267 2.67 17.59 -14.24
N GLN A 268 3.13 18.29 -15.28
CA GLN A 268 2.33 18.66 -16.44
C GLN A 268 1.88 17.47 -17.29
N ASN A 269 2.40 16.27 -17.03
CA ASN A 269 2.03 15.01 -17.67
C ASN A 269 1.40 14.01 -16.68
N VAL A 270 1.27 14.33 -15.39
CA VAL A 270 0.94 13.31 -14.37
C VAL A 270 -0.54 12.92 -14.37
N PHE A 271 -1.44 13.89 -14.50
CA PHE A 271 -2.89 13.66 -14.45
C PHE A 271 -3.51 13.87 -15.84
N ASP A 272 -3.39 15.09 -16.35
CA ASP A 272 -3.94 15.48 -17.64
C ASP A 272 -2.98 15.21 -18.81
N MET A 273 -3.53 15.23 -20.03
CA MET A 273 -2.75 15.21 -21.27
C MET A 273 -1.77 16.39 -21.32
N GLY A 274 -0.50 16.10 -21.08
CA GLY A 274 0.61 17.04 -21.18
C GLY A 274 1.28 17.06 -22.56
N PRO A 275 2.35 17.85 -22.72
CA PRO A 275 3.08 17.99 -23.98
C PRO A 275 3.68 16.67 -24.52
N PHE A 276 3.94 15.69 -23.66
CA PHE A 276 4.50 14.40 -24.04
C PHE A 276 3.52 13.23 -23.89
N GLY A 277 2.27 13.50 -23.48
CA GLY A 277 1.26 12.51 -23.10
C GLY A 277 0.89 12.59 -21.62
N THR A 278 0.31 11.52 -21.08
CA THR A 278 -0.15 11.45 -19.68
C THR A 278 0.19 10.12 -19.04
N TRP A 279 0.38 10.14 -17.72
CA TRP A 279 0.46 8.96 -16.86
C TRP A 279 -0.92 8.41 -16.47
N ASN A 280 -1.98 9.20 -16.60
CA ASN A 280 -3.31 8.93 -16.03
C ASN A 280 -3.21 8.50 -14.54
N ALA A 281 -2.38 9.19 -13.77
CA ALA A 281 -2.09 8.80 -12.39
C ALA A 281 -3.31 8.97 -11.47
N ASP A 282 -4.18 9.92 -11.77
CA ASP A 282 -5.45 10.17 -11.08
C ASP A 282 -6.43 9.02 -11.29
N GLU A 283 -6.69 8.61 -12.54
CA GLU A 283 -7.58 7.49 -12.85
C GLU A 283 -7.03 6.17 -12.29
N THR A 284 -5.73 5.94 -12.46
CA THR A 284 -5.05 4.75 -11.94
C THR A 284 -5.16 4.68 -10.42
N ALA A 285 -4.85 5.78 -9.72
CA ALA A 285 -4.99 5.83 -8.26
C ALA A 285 -6.44 5.65 -7.83
N ALA A 286 -7.40 6.32 -8.47
CA ALA A 286 -8.82 6.20 -8.14
C ALA A 286 -9.34 4.75 -8.25
N GLN A 287 -8.92 4.03 -9.31
CA GLN A 287 -9.29 2.62 -9.51
C GLN A 287 -8.67 1.72 -8.45
N LEU A 288 -7.37 1.85 -8.18
CA LEU A 288 -6.66 1.01 -7.20
C LEU A 288 -7.11 1.28 -5.76
N ILE A 289 -7.33 2.54 -5.41
CA ILE A 289 -7.89 2.93 -4.12
C ILE A 289 -9.30 2.35 -3.98
N ARG A 290 -10.11 2.40 -5.05
CA ARG A 290 -11.45 1.81 -5.04
C ARG A 290 -11.46 0.30 -4.83
N ALA A 291 -10.52 -0.38 -5.45
CA ALA A 291 -10.31 -1.80 -5.29
C ALA A 291 -9.60 -2.17 -3.96
N GLY A 292 -9.24 -1.22 -3.09
CA GLY A 292 -8.54 -1.51 -1.85
C GLY A 292 -7.15 -2.13 -2.07
N GLN A 293 -6.49 -1.75 -3.17
CA GLN A 293 -5.15 -2.19 -3.56
C GLN A 293 -4.09 -1.11 -3.30
N MET A 294 -4.52 0.15 -3.22
CA MET A 294 -3.68 1.30 -2.90
C MET A 294 -4.30 2.09 -1.75
N GLN A 295 -3.49 2.56 -0.80
CA GLN A 295 -3.96 3.42 0.29
C GLN A 295 -4.44 4.78 -0.25
N ASP A 296 -5.44 5.39 0.38
CA ASP A 296 -5.84 6.76 0.05
C ASP A 296 -4.65 7.72 0.28
N MET A 297 -4.30 8.52 -0.72
CA MET A 297 -3.18 9.45 -0.61
C MET A 297 -3.38 10.73 -1.41
N ILE A 298 -2.62 11.77 -1.05
CA ILE A 298 -2.52 13.00 -1.83
C ILE A 298 -1.39 12.83 -2.85
N ILE A 299 -1.63 13.20 -4.11
CA ILE A 299 -0.60 13.21 -5.15
C ILE A 299 -0.35 14.65 -5.59
N VAL A 300 0.91 15.07 -5.54
CA VAL A 300 1.38 16.40 -5.95
C VAL A 300 2.19 16.26 -7.22
N GLY A 301 1.64 16.65 -8.37
CA GLY A 301 2.35 16.73 -9.63
C GLY A 301 3.13 18.04 -9.72
N VAL A 302 4.46 17.98 -9.75
CA VAL A 302 5.35 19.14 -9.77
C VAL A 302 5.89 19.36 -11.17
N ASP A 303 5.53 20.49 -11.79
CA ASP A 303 5.94 20.79 -13.17
C ASP A 303 7.46 20.85 -13.28
N ASN A 304 7.98 20.52 -14.45
CA ASN A 304 9.36 20.91 -14.73
C ASN A 304 9.43 22.40 -15.12
N GLY A 305 10.64 22.85 -15.46
CA GLY A 305 10.85 24.17 -16.03
C GLY A 305 12.02 24.17 -16.99
N PRO A 306 12.47 25.37 -17.42
CA PRO A 306 13.51 25.52 -18.43
C PRO A 306 14.81 24.78 -18.09
N ASN A 307 15.12 24.63 -16.79
CA ASN A 307 16.33 23.99 -16.29
C ASN A 307 16.18 22.49 -15.99
N ARG A 308 15.08 21.84 -16.41
CA ARG A 308 14.69 20.45 -16.06
C ARG A 308 15.85 19.47 -15.95
N ILE A 309 16.68 19.35 -16.99
CA ILE A 309 17.76 18.36 -17.01
C ILE A 309 18.74 18.60 -15.86
N ARG A 310 19.14 19.85 -15.60
CA ARG A 310 20.04 20.15 -14.49
C ARG A 310 19.33 20.03 -13.16
N ASP A 311 18.09 20.49 -13.03
CA ASP A 311 17.34 20.43 -11.78
C ASP A 311 17.06 18.99 -11.33
N TYR A 312 17.03 18.03 -12.25
CA TYR A 312 16.88 16.60 -11.94
C TYR A 312 18.20 15.83 -11.91
N LEU A 313 19.33 16.47 -12.24
CA LEU A 313 20.64 15.84 -12.24
C LEU A 313 21.33 16.04 -10.88
N PRO A 314 21.78 14.96 -10.21
CA PRO A 314 22.64 15.06 -9.02
C PRO A 314 23.87 15.94 -9.26
N PRO A 315 24.33 16.69 -8.25
CA PRO A 315 25.49 17.58 -8.39
C PRO A 315 26.80 16.84 -8.67
N ASP A 316 26.84 15.52 -8.43
CA ASP A 316 27.95 14.62 -8.77
C ASP A 316 28.15 14.50 -10.29
N ASP A 317 27.08 14.68 -11.06
CA ASP A 317 27.08 14.54 -12.52
C ASP A 317 27.04 15.91 -13.20
N THR A 318 27.41 15.93 -14.48
CA THR A 318 27.43 17.15 -15.29
C THR A 318 26.61 17.02 -16.57
N TYR A 319 26.01 18.12 -16.99
CA TYR A 319 25.32 18.25 -18.27
C TYR A 319 25.76 19.55 -18.93
N SER A 320 26.22 19.45 -20.18
CA SER A 320 26.74 20.60 -20.95
C SER A 320 27.83 21.39 -20.21
N GLY A 321 28.74 20.66 -19.54
CA GLY A 321 29.86 21.23 -18.78
C GLY A 321 29.48 21.88 -17.44
N GLN A 322 28.21 21.77 -17.01
CA GLN A 322 27.73 22.34 -15.75
C GLN A 322 27.27 21.23 -14.81
N ALA A 323 27.56 21.38 -13.52
CA ALA A 323 27.08 20.47 -12.49
C ALA A 323 25.54 20.43 -12.45
N GLY A 324 25.02 19.26 -12.08
CA GLY A 324 23.62 19.07 -11.72
C GLY A 324 23.18 19.98 -10.56
N ARG A 325 21.88 20.22 -10.48
CA ARG A 325 21.21 21.12 -9.53
C ARG A 325 20.14 20.40 -8.71
N ALA A 326 20.15 19.07 -8.64
CA ALA A 326 19.16 18.34 -7.85
C ALA A 326 19.17 18.70 -6.36
N ASN A 327 20.28 19.18 -5.80
CA ASN A 327 20.31 19.78 -4.47
C ASN A 327 19.49 21.07 -4.36
N VAL A 328 19.47 21.91 -5.40
CA VAL A 328 18.67 23.13 -5.47
C VAL A 328 17.19 22.78 -5.62
N TYR A 329 16.87 21.79 -6.47
CA TYR A 329 15.51 21.28 -6.60
C TYR A 329 15.00 20.62 -5.32
N ALA A 330 15.84 19.86 -4.62
CA ALA A 330 15.52 19.32 -3.30
C ALA A 330 15.23 20.43 -2.28
N ASN A 331 16.00 21.52 -2.28
CA ASN A 331 15.74 22.68 -1.42
C ASN A 331 14.36 23.29 -1.70
N PHE A 332 13.97 23.46 -2.97
CA PHE A 332 12.62 23.89 -3.35
C PHE A 332 11.55 22.94 -2.81
N LEU A 333 11.68 21.63 -3.05
CA LEU A 333 10.67 20.66 -2.62
C LEU A 333 10.53 20.62 -1.09
N ILE A 334 11.65 20.55 -0.36
CA ILE A 334 11.67 20.30 1.08
C ILE A 334 11.33 21.56 1.88
N ASN A 335 11.86 22.72 1.46
CA ASN A 335 11.79 23.95 2.26
C ASN A 335 10.77 24.96 1.74
N GLU A 336 10.20 24.77 0.56
CA GLU A 336 9.20 25.69 -0.01
C GLU A 336 7.87 24.97 -0.30
N LEU A 337 7.87 23.95 -1.17
CA LEU A 337 6.62 23.31 -1.60
C LEU A 337 6.01 22.42 -0.52
N LYS A 338 6.77 21.49 0.08
CA LYS A 338 6.25 20.56 1.09
C LYS A 338 5.61 21.28 2.29
N PRO A 339 6.20 22.36 2.85
CA PRO A 339 5.56 23.14 3.90
C PRO A 339 4.21 23.76 3.48
N ILE A 340 4.09 24.24 2.24
CA ILE A 340 2.81 24.74 1.71
C ILE A 340 1.77 23.62 1.65
N ILE A 341 2.14 22.43 1.17
CA ILE A 341 1.25 21.28 1.12
C ILE A 341 0.83 20.85 2.53
N ASP A 342 1.77 20.71 3.46
CA ASP A 342 1.51 20.30 4.84
C ASP A 342 0.65 21.32 5.61
N ALA A 343 0.74 22.61 5.28
CA ALA A 343 -0.05 23.66 5.92
C ALA A 343 -1.49 23.76 5.39
N ASN A 344 -1.71 23.45 4.11
CA ASN A 344 -3.01 23.63 3.45
C ASN A 344 -3.80 22.31 3.30
N TYR A 345 -3.15 21.17 3.48
CA TYR A 345 -3.77 19.85 3.35
C TYR A 345 -3.56 19.00 4.60
N ARG A 346 -4.44 18.01 4.80
CA ARG A 346 -4.39 17.08 5.94
C ARG A 346 -3.37 15.99 5.67
N THR A 347 -2.08 16.33 5.78
CA THR A 347 -0.99 15.39 5.48
C THR A 347 -0.54 14.62 6.72
N LEU A 348 0.01 13.44 6.49
CA LEU A 348 0.96 12.75 7.36
C LEU A 348 2.37 13.18 6.93
N SER A 349 2.97 14.13 7.65
CA SER A 349 4.15 14.86 7.17
C SER A 349 5.49 14.15 7.40
N GLY A 350 5.50 13.01 8.09
CA GLY A 350 6.70 12.23 8.41
C GLY A 350 7.25 11.45 7.22
N ARG A 351 8.53 11.04 7.30
CA ARG A 351 9.24 10.36 6.19
C ARG A 351 8.58 9.09 5.68
N ALA A 352 7.95 8.32 6.58
CA ALA A 352 7.25 7.09 6.23
C ALA A 352 6.01 7.33 5.35
N HIS A 353 5.57 8.59 5.24
CA HIS A 353 4.36 8.97 4.50
C HIS A 353 4.66 10.00 3.41
N THR A 354 5.94 10.26 3.13
CA THR A 354 6.39 11.20 2.11
C THR A 354 7.19 10.44 1.06
N SER A 355 6.73 10.50 -0.18
CA SER A 355 7.19 9.67 -1.29
C SER A 355 7.54 10.52 -2.50
N THR A 356 8.42 10.03 -3.37
CA THR A 356 8.81 10.74 -4.60
C THR A 356 8.88 9.77 -5.78
N MET A 357 8.42 10.21 -6.94
CA MET A 357 8.36 9.38 -8.15
C MET A 357 8.53 10.19 -9.43
N GLY A 358 9.15 9.60 -10.44
CA GLY A 358 9.16 10.14 -11.80
C GLY A 358 9.78 9.18 -12.80
N SER A 359 9.76 9.57 -14.07
CA SER A 359 10.41 8.81 -15.15
C SER A 359 11.68 9.48 -15.65
N SER A 360 12.59 8.71 -16.25
CA SER A 360 13.79 9.25 -16.90
C SER A 360 14.64 10.08 -15.94
N MET A 361 14.87 11.36 -16.23
CA MET A 361 15.48 12.31 -15.29
C MET A 361 14.68 12.43 -13.98
N GLY A 362 13.35 12.36 -14.03
CA GLY A 362 12.45 12.27 -12.88
C GLY A 362 12.69 11.02 -12.02
N GLY A 363 13.05 9.89 -12.65
CA GLY A 363 13.41 8.66 -11.93
C GLY A 363 14.78 8.78 -11.24
N LEU A 364 15.74 9.43 -11.91
CA LEU A 364 17.05 9.75 -11.34
C LEU A 364 16.94 10.68 -10.12
N VAL A 365 16.20 11.78 -10.23
CA VAL A 365 16.02 12.72 -9.12
C VAL A 365 15.20 12.12 -7.97
N SER A 366 14.23 11.24 -8.27
CA SER A 366 13.49 10.52 -7.23
C SER A 366 14.43 9.68 -6.38
N LEU A 367 15.34 8.91 -6.99
CA LEU A 367 16.33 8.14 -6.25
C LEU A 367 17.29 9.05 -5.48
N TYR A 368 17.74 10.14 -6.08
CA TYR A 368 18.60 11.12 -5.40
C TYR A 368 17.93 11.73 -4.15
N LEU A 369 16.67 12.13 -4.24
CA LEU A 369 15.88 12.64 -3.12
C LEU A 369 15.75 11.60 -2.01
N GLY A 370 15.45 10.35 -2.34
CA GLY A 370 15.43 9.26 -1.37
C GLY A 370 16.78 8.98 -0.71
N TRP A 371 17.85 8.97 -1.51
CA TRP A 371 19.17 8.55 -1.07
C TRP A 371 19.85 9.59 -0.16
N ASP A 372 19.82 10.85 -0.59
CA ASP A 372 20.53 11.95 0.07
C ASP A 372 19.64 12.70 1.07
N TYR A 373 18.32 12.65 0.90
CA TYR A 373 17.32 13.27 1.79
C TYR A 373 16.38 12.22 2.42
N ASN A 374 16.94 11.05 2.80
CA ASN A 374 16.22 9.94 3.44
C ASN A 374 15.49 10.32 4.76
N ALA A 375 15.89 11.43 5.39
CA ALA A 375 15.17 11.98 6.54
C ALA A 375 13.78 12.54 6.17
N THR A 376 13.56 12.81 4.88
CA THR A 376 12.31 13.38 4.34
C THR A 376 11.55 12.36 3.48
N PHE A 377 12.23 11.62 2.60
CA PHE A 377 11.57 10.71 1.65
C PHE A 377 11.85 9.24 2.00
N GLY A 378 10.79 8.44 2.19
CA GLY A 378 10.91 7.01 2.54
C GLY A 378 10.64 6.03 1.39
N HIS A 379 9.87 6.46 0.38
CA HIS A 379 9.41 5.62 -0.72
C HIS A 379 9.75 6.26 -2.07
N ILE A 380 10.35 5.48 -2.97
CA ILE A 380 10.91 5.96 -4.23
C ILE A 380 10.33 5.20 -5.40
N GLY A 381 9.81 5.91 -6.40
CA GLY A 381 9.47 5.36 -7.71
C GLY A 381 10.42 5.86 -8.80
N ALA A 382 11.32 5.02 -9.27
CA ALA A 382 12.27 5.36 -10.33
C ALA A 382 11.93 4.60 -11.61
N MET A 383 11.15 5.23 -12.49
CA MET A 383 10.69 4.59 -13.73
C MET A 383 11.61 4.95 -14.90
N SER A 384 12.04 3.97 -15.68
CA SER A 384 12.92 4.17 -16.85
C SER A 384 14.06 5.16 -16.61
N GLY A 385 14.74 5.08 -15.46
CA GLY A 385 15.61 6.15 -14.97
C GLY A 385 16.78 6.48 -15.92
N SER A 386 17.23 7.74 -15.88
CA SER A 386 18.37 8.24 -16.68
C SER A 386 19.72 7.83 -16.09
N TRP A 387 19.98 6.53 -16.01
CA TRP A 387 21.17 5.96 -15.38
C TRP A 387 22.45 6.10 -16.21
N GLN A 388 22.39 6.71 -17.39
CA GLN A 388 23.58 7.03 -18.21
C GLN A 388 24.51 8.04 -17.53
N PHE A 389 23.99 8.87 -16.63
CA PHE A 389 24.79 9.72 -15.74
C PHE A 389 25.33 8.84 -14.61
N GLN A 390 26.61 8.47 -14.69
CA GLN A 390 27.17 7.36 -13.92
C GLN A 390 27.63 7.74 -12.51
N ASN A 391 27.95 9.01 -12.23
CA ASN A 391 28.61 9.35 -10.97
C ASN A 391 27.68 9.08 -9.77
N PHE A 392 26.42 9.52 -9.85
CA PHE A 392 25.46 9.27 -8.79
C PHE A 392 25.09 7.78 -8.61
N PRO A 393 24.67 7.02 -9.65
CA PRO A 393 24.43 5.58 -9.52
C PRO A 393 25.64 4.80 -9.00
N ASN A 394 26.87 5.18 -9.36
CA ASN A 394 28.08 4.56 -8.80
C ASN A 394 28.26 4.90 -7.31
N ARG A 395 27.94 6.13 -6.90
CA ARG A 395 27.93 6.55 -5.48
C ARG A 395 26.86 5.80 -4.67
N VAL A 396 25.68 5.58 -5.24
CA VAL A 396 24.63 4.75 -4.63
C VAL A 396 25.15 3.34 -4.37
N GLN A 397 25.68 2.68 -5.40
CA GLN A 397 26.12 1.28 -5.32
C GLN A 397 27.36 1.04 -4.45
N SER A 398 28.15 2.08 -4.17
CA SER A 398 29.32 2.03 -3.28
C SER A 398 29.05 2.56 -1.87
N GLY A 399 27.87 3.15 -1.65
CA GLY A 399 27.45 3.69 -0.36
C GLY A 399 26.84 2.63 0.56
N PRO A 400 26.51 3.00 1.82
CA PRO A 400 25.79 2.10 2.72
C PRO A 400 24.33 1.95 2.29
N LYS A 401 23.76 0.76 2.52
CA LYS A 401 22.31 0.52 2.38
C LYS A 401 21.51 1.57 3.15
N LYS A 402 20.49 2.14 2.50
CA LYS A 402 19.55 3.08 3.12
C LYS A 402 18.26 2.35 3.46
N ASN A 403 17.59 2.77 4.54
CA ASN A 403 16.24 2.29 4.83
C ASN A 403 15.23 2.97 3.90
N LEU A 404 15.08 2.45 2.68
CA LEU A 404 14.21 2.96 1.62
C LEU A 404 13.39 1.81 1.04
N ARG A 405 12.17 2.12 0.59
CA ARG A 405 11.41 1.23 -0.30
C ARG A 405 11.53 1.75 -1.74
N ILE A 406 12.01 0.91 -2.65
CA ILE A 406 12.39 1.34 -4.01
C ILE A 406 11.62 0.54 -5.05
N TYR A 407 10.79 1.22 -5.84
CA TYR A 407 10.31 0.69 -7.11
C TYR A 407 11.26 1.14 -8.22
N LEU A 408 11.72 0.18 -9.03
CA LEU A 408 12.62 0.42 -10.15
C LEU A 408 12.09 -0.29 -11.40
N ASP A 409 12.00 0.40 -12.53
CA ASP A 409 11.65 -0.25 -13.78
C ASP A 409 12.41 0.30 -14.99
N SER A 410 12.26 -0.42 -16.09
CA SER A 410 12.64 0.02 -17.43
C SER A 410 11.87 -0.77 -18.47
N GLY A 411 11.69 -0.22 -19.66
CA GLY A 411 11.24 -0.95 -20.84
C GLY A 411 12.40 -1.75 -21.39
N ASN A 412 12.21 -2.39 -22.55
CA ASN A 412 13.31 -3.05 -23.27
C ASN A 412 13.31 -2.75 -24.77
N ALA A 413 12.51 -1.78 -25.21
CA ALA A 413 12.37 -1.40 -26.62
C ALA A 413 12.61 0.10 -26.85
N GLY A 414 12.64 0.50 -28.11
CA GLY A 414 12.87 1.89 -28.51
C GLY A 414 14.33 2.34 -28.34
N THR A 415 14.53 3.66 -28.32
CA THR A 415 15.87 4.27 -28.22
C THR A 415 16.59 3.81 -26.97
N SER A 416 17.82 3.31 -27.15
CA SER A 416 18.66 2.78 -26.06
C SER A 416 18.00 1.70 -25.20
N GLN A 417 16.96 1.03 -25.72
CA GLN A 417 16.17 0.01 -25.01
C GLN A 417 15.63 0.50 -23.66
N ASP A 418 15.23 1.77 -23.60
CA ASP A 418 14.67 2.38 -22.38
C ASP A 418 15.58 2.22 -21.14
N ASN A 419 16.90 2.28 -21.33
CA ASN A 419 17.90 2.09 -20.28
C ASN A 419 17.77 0.74 -19.52
N CYS A 420 17.31 -0.32 -20.18
CA CYS A 420 17.13 -1.63 -19.56
C CYS A 420 18.40 -2.15 -18.87
N TRP A 421 19.54 -2.14 -19.55
CA TRP A 421 20.80 -2.63 -18.99
C TRP A 421 21.34 -1.75 -17.86
N PRO A 422 21.39 -0.41 -18.00
CA PRO A 422 21.73 0.46 -16.87
C PRO A 422 20.81 0.27 -15.66
N THR A 423 19.51 0.03 -15.87
CA THR A 423 18.55 -0.23 -14.79
C THR A 423 18.86 -1.55 -14.08
N LEU A 424 19.13 -2.62 -14.85
CA LEU A 424 19.55 -3.90 -14.29
C LEU A 424 20.87 -3.78 -13.51
N ASN A 425 21.84 -3.00 -14.00
CA ASN A 425 23.10 -2.77 -13.28
C ASN A 425 22.87 -2.07 -11.93
N LEU A 426 22.00 -1.05 -11.89
CA LEU A 426 21.64 -0.39 -10.65
C LEU A 426 20.90 -1.34 -9.70
N ARG A 427 19.94 -2.11 -10.21
CA ARG A 427 19.23 -3.15 -9.46
C ARG A 427 20.19 -4.14 -8.82
N ASP A 428 21.13 -4.66 -9.61
CA ASP A 428 22.16 -5.60 -9.15
C ASP A 428 23.06 -4.97 -8.07
N GLY A 429 23.41 -3.69 -8.21
CA GLY A 429 24.12 -2.95 -7.17
C GLY A 429 23.33 -2.80 -5.88
N LEU A 430 22.03 -2.52 -5.94
CA LEU A 430 21.17 -2.51 -4.76
C LEU A 430 21.09 -3.89 -4.10
N LEU A 431 20.99 -4.97 -4.87
CA LEU A 431 21.04 -6.33 -4.31
C LEU A 431 22.36 -6.62 -3.58
N ARG A 432 23.50 -6.17 -4.11
CA ARG A 432 24.80 -6.30 -3.43
C ARG A 432 24.86 -5.55 -2.10
N LEU A 433 24.13 -4.43 -1.98
CA LEU A 433 23.99 -3.69 -0.72
C LEU A 433 23.06 -4.39 0.28
N GLY A 434 22.37 -5.46 -0.13
CA GLY A 434 21.48 -6.25 0.71
C GLY A 434 20.01 -5.84 0.63
N TYR A 435 19.58 -5.16 -0.45
CA TYR A 435 18.16 -5.05 -0.76
C TYR A 435 17.60 -6.41 -1.22
N ALA A 436 16.35 -6.68 -0.88
CA ALA A 436 15.59 -7.89 -1.23
C ALA A 436 14.45 -7.54 -2.18
N LEU A 437 14.35 -8.27 -3.29
CA LEU A 437 13.20 -8.17 -4.21
C LEU A 437 11.90 -8.53 -3.49
N ASP A 438 10.79 -7.89 -3.89
CA ASP A 438 9.45 -8.03 -3.28
C ASP A 438 9.38 -7.64 -1.79
N GLY A 439 10.48 -7.11 -1.24
CA GLY A 439 10.60 -6.58 0.12
C GLY A 439 10.86 -5.08 0.06
N ASP A 440 12.11 -4.68 0.30
CA ASP A 440 12.53 -3.27 0.28
C ASP A 440 12.78 -2.73 -1.15
N MET A 441 12.83 -3.60 -2.16
CA MET A 441 12.79 -3.17 -3.54
C MET A 441 11.89 -4.04 -4.42
N TYR A 442 11.37 -3.45 -5.49
CA TYR A 442 10.70 -4.15 -6.58
C TYR A 442 11.33 -3.74 -7.90
N HIS A 443 11.50 -4.71 -8.80
CA HIS A 443 12.03 -4.48 -10.13
C HIS A 443 11.20 -5.18 -11.19
N THR A 444 10.88 -4.48 -12.27
CA THR A 444 10.18 -5.07 -13.42
C THR A 444 10.68 -4.52 -14.76
N ILE A 445 10.48 -5.30 -15.81
CA ILE A 445 10.79 -4.93 -17.19
C ILE A 445 9.49 -4.85 -17.99
N GLY A 446 9.23 -3.70 -18.60
CA GLY A 446 8.14 -3.50 -19.55
C GLY A 446 8.50 -4.10 -20.91
N TYR A 447 8.10 -5.34 -21.17
CA TYR A 447 8.39 -5.99 -22.45
C TYR A 447 7.69 -5.32 -23.63
N GLY A 448 8.48 -4.98 -24.67
CA GLY A 448 8.01 -4.23 -25.84
C GLY A 448 7.75 -2.75 -25.57
N GLN A 449 7.92 -2.29 -24.33
CA GLN A 449 7.65 -0.91 -23.93
C GLN A 449 8.88 -0.03 -24.18
N GLN A 450 8.61 1.21 -24.59
CA GLN A 450 9.60 2.22 -24.98
C GLN A 450 9.69 3.33 -23.92
N HIS A 451 10.63 4.27 -24.10
CA HIS A 451 10.83 5.42 -23.22
C HIS A 451 9.77 6.53 -23.43
N ASN A 452 8.53 6.32 -22.99
CA ASN A 452 7.42 7.28 -23.17
C ASN A 452 6.31 7.20 -22.10
N GLU A 453 5.42 8.19 -22.08
CA GLU A 453 4.32 8.33 -21.10
C GLU A 453 3.38 7.12 -21.07
N ALA A 454 2.98 6.60 -22.23
CA ALA A 454 2.06 5.47 -22.32
C ALA A 454 2.65 4.19 -21.69
N ALA A 455 3.96 3.98 -21.83
CA ALA A 455 4.66 2.87 -21.20
C ALA A 455 4.78 3.02 -19.68
N TRP A 456 5.00 4.25 -19.19
CA TRP A 456 5.02 4.51 -17.74
C TRP A 456 3.61 4.35 -17.14
N ALA A 457 2.59 4.90 -17.79
CA ALA A 457 1.18 4.71 -17.42
C ALA A 457 0.81 3.21 -17.31
N ALA A 458 1.24 2.38 -18.27
CA ALA A 458 0.96 0.94 -18.28
C ALA A 458 1.60 0.18 -17.10
N ARG A 459 2.72 0.68 -16.54
CA ARG A 459 3.42 0.06 -15.40
C ARG A 459 3.07 0.69 -14.05
N LEU A 460 2.48 1.88 -14.06
CA LEU A 460 2.10 2.64 -12.88
C LEU A 460 1.26 1.85 -11.88
N PRO A 461 0.29 1.00 -12.28
CA PRO A 461 -0.47 0.22 -11.31
C PRO A 461 0.40 -0.70 -10.45
N GLY A 462 1.42 -1.33 -11.04
CA GLY A 462 2.40 -2.14 -10.32
C GLY A 462 3.26 -1.30 -9.37
N ALA A 463 3.66 -0.10 -9.79
CA ALA A 463 4.41 0.83 -8.95
C ALA A 463 3.61 1.29 -7.72
N PHE A 464 2.35 1.68 -7.93
CA PHE A 464 1.46 2.14 -6.87
C PHE A 464 1.10 1.02 -5.88
N THR A 465 0.74 -0.16 -6.37
CA THR A 465 0.37 -1.28 -5.49
C THR A 465 1.56 -1.79 -4.67
N TYR A 466 2.78 -1.76 -5.22
CA TYR A 466 3.98 -2.09 -4.44
C TYR A 466 4.30 -1.00 -3.42
N LEU A 467 4.39 0.27 -3.81
CA LEU A 467 4.85 1.34 -2.91
C LEU A 467 3.82 1.73 -1.86
N PHE A 468 2.53 1.65 -2.20
CA PHE A 468 1.43 2.24 -1.43
C PHE A 468 0.32 1.22 -1.15
N ASN A 469 0.69 -0.04 -0.92
CA ASN A 469 -0.24 -1.12 -0.64
C ASN A 469 -1.25 -0.72 0.46
N ALA A 470 -2.55 -0.87 0.17
CA ALA A 470 -3.62 -0.50 1.09
C ALA A 470 -3.54 -1.23 2.44
N ALA A 471 -3.00 -2.46 2.45
CA ALA A 471 -2.83 -3.21 3.69
C ALA A 471 -1.87 -2.54 4.67
N GLU A 472 -0.81 -1.89 4.16
CA GLU A 472 0.27 -1.33 4.96
C GLU A 472 0.02 0.13 5.40
N GLY A 473 -1.05 0.72 4.87
CA GLY A 473 -1.48 2.08 5.21
C GLY A 473 -2.22 2.15 6.57
N PRO A 474 -2.49 3.37 7.07
CA PRO A 474 -3.31 3.55 8.26
C PRO A 474 -4.70 2.96 8.06
N ASN A 475 -5.12 2.11 9.01
CA ASN A 475 -6.46 1.53 9.04
C ASN A 475 -7.20 1.97 10.30
N GLU A 476 -8.23 2.81 10.11
CA GLU A 476 -9.02 3.41 11.19
C GLU A 476 -10.13 2.46 11.69
N LEU A 477 -10.36 1.34 11.01
CA LEU A 477 -11.37 0.37 11.41
C LEU A 477 -10.98 -0.47 12.63
N GLY A 478 -9.72 -0.41 13.07
CA GLY A 478 -9.26 -1.13 14.27
C GLY A 478 -9.95 -0.68 15.57
N SER A 479 -10.54 0.53 15.59
CA SER A 479 -11.35 1.04 16.70
C SER A 479 -12.85 0.91 16.49
N GLU A 480 -13.31 0.36 15.36
CA GLU A 480 -14.74 0.26 15.08
C GLU A 480 -15.41 -0.81 15.92
N SER A 481 -16.58 -0.48 16.45
CA SER A 481 -17.39 -1.44 17.20
C SER A 481 -17.84 -2.57 16.28
N THR A 482 -17.55 -3.80 16.68
CA THR A 482 -18.04 -5.03 16.04
C THR A 482 -19.20 -5.65 16.80
N ARG A 483 -19.73 -4.95 17.80
CA ARG A 483 -20.81 -5.45 18.66
C ARG A 483 -22.12 -5.52 17.88
N PRO A 484 -22.92 -6.58 18.04
CA PRO A 484 -24.28 -6.60 17.52
C PRO A 484 -25.07 -5.40 18.01
N ILE A 485 -25.95 -4.86 17.17
CA ILE A 485 -26.90 -3.84 17.62
C ILE A 485 -27.92 -4.52 18.55
N GLY A 486 -28.08 -3.96 19.75
CA GLY A 486 -28.92 -4.54 20.80
C GLY A 486 -28.20 -5.50 21.77
N ASP A 487 -26.89 -5.72 21.62
CA ASP A 487 -26.02 -6.36 22.64
C ASP A 487 -25.70 -5.29 23.70
N ILE A 488 -26.58 -5.21 24.69
CA ILE A 488 -26.53 -4.20 25.75
C ILE A 488 -25.51 -4.64 26.80
N ASP A 489 -25.47 -5.92 27.15
CA ASP A 489 -24.69 -6.46 28.26
C ASP A 489 -23.21 -6.80 27.95
N ASP A 490 -22.78 -6.67 26.70
CA ASP A 490 -21.42 -6.90 26.22
C ASP A 490 -20.98 -8.38 26.15
N ASP A 491 -21.92 -9.33 26.11
CA ASP A 491 -21.60 -10.76 26.07
C ASP A 491 -21.31 -11.30 24.65
N GLY A 492 -21.73 -10.57 23.61
CA GLY A 492 -21.44 -10.86 22.21
C GLY A 492 -22.59 -11.50 21.40
N ASP A 493 -23.76 -11.67 22.01
CA ASP A 493 -25.02 -12.01 21.35
C ASP A 493 -26.14 -11.00 21.65
N VAL A 494 -27.32 -11.24 21.07
CA VAL A 494 -28.52 -10.46 21.35
C VAL A 494 -29.54 -11.46 21.86
N ASP A 495 -29.79 -11.44 23.17
CA ASP A 495 -30.54 -12.48 23.85
C ASP A 495 -31.62 -11.91 24.80
N ALA A 496 -32.11 -12.73 25.73
CA ALA A 496 -33.15 -12.32 26.67
C ALA A 496 -32.63 -11.34 27.74
N ILE A 497 -31.35 -11.39 28.08
CA ILE A 497 -30.71 -10.51 29.06
C ILE A 497 -30.64 -9.08 28.51
N ASP A 498 -30.34 -8.94 27.23
CA ASP A 498 -30.38 -7.65 26.55
C ASP A 498 -31.77 -7.02 26.55
N ILE A 499 -32.81 -7.83 26.34
CA ILE A 499 -34.20 -7.38 26.41
C ILE A 499 -34.51 -6.85 27.81
N ASP A 500 -34.12 -7.60 28.84
CA ASP A 500 -34.38 -7.23 30.23
C ASP A 500 -33.64 -5.93 30.61
N LEU A 501 -32.40 -5.74 30.14
CA LEU A 501 -31.64 -4.52 30.37
C LEU A 501 -32.18 -3.32 29.58
N MET A 502 -32.61 -3.52 28.34
CA MET A 502 -33.30 -2.48 27.55
C MET A 502 -34.57 -2.03 28.25
N VAL A 503 -35.41 -2.98 28.68
CA VAL A 503 -36.66 -2.69 29.38
C VAL A 503 -36.38 -2.01 30.71
N ALA A 504 -35.36 -2.44 31.45
CA ALA A 504 -34.95 -1.80 32.69
C ALA A 504 -34.52 -0.34 32.45
N ALA A 505 -33.71 -0.07 31.44
CA ALA A 505 -33.31 1.29 31.06
C ALA A 505 -34.52 2.16 30.64
N LEU A 506 -35.42 1.61 29.82
CA LEU A 506 -36.64 2.29 29.36
C LEU A 506 -37.60 2.65 30.51
N LEU A 507 -37.69 1.78 31.51
CA LEU A 507 -38.53 1.98 32.69
C LEU A 507 -37.86 2.83 33.78
N GLY A 508 -36.63 3.32 33.55
CA GLY A 508 -35.86 4.09 34.52
C GLY A 508 -35.47 3.28 35.76
N MET A 509 -35.33 1.97 35.63
CA MET A 509 -34.84 1.09 36.68
C MET A 509 -33.33 1.27 36.86
N PRO A 510 -32.76 0.97 38.04
CA PRO A 510 -31.32 1.14 38.28
C PRO A 510 -30.51 0.16 37.42
N VAL A 511 -29.98 0.66 36.31
CA VAL A 511 -28.95 0.02 35.48
C VAL A 511 -27.68 0.87 35.52
N ASP A 512 -26.53 0.29 35.20
CA ASP A 512 -25.31 1.11 35.14
C ASP A 512 -25.33 2.05 33.92
N PRO A 513 -24.54 3.14 33.93
CA PRO A 513 -24.56 4.13 32.86
C PRO A 513 -24.15 3.58 31.49
N ILE A 514 -23.40 2.48 31.44
CA ILE A 514 -23.01 1.86 30.17
C ILE A 514 -24.24 1.23 29.54
N HIS A 515 -25.05 0.50 30.31
CA HIS A 515 -26.30 -0.10 29.82
C HIS A 515 -27.34 0.96 29.42
N GLU A 516 -27.50 2.06 30.17
CA GLU A 516 -28.41 3.16 29.76
C GLU A 516 -28.00 3.75 28.41
N THR A 517 -26.70 4.02 28.21
CA THR A 517 -26.21 4.57 26.94
C THR A 517 -26.31 3.60 25.76
N ARG A 518 -26.39 2.29 26.02
CA ARG A 518 -26.50 1.24 24.99
C ARG A 518 -27.94 0.89 24.66
N ALA A 519 -28.91 1.34 25.46
CA ALA A 519 -30.33 1.12 25.24
C ALA A 519 -30.96 2.08 24.21
N ASP A 520 -30.22 3.10 23.75
CA ASP A 520 -30.58 3.94 22.59
C ASP A 520 -30.19 3.22 21.28
N ILE A 521 -31.12 2.43 20.77
CA ILE A 521 -30.94 1.50 19.65
C ILE A 521 -31.24 2.16 18.31
N ASP A 522 -32.12 3.17 18.30
CA ASP A 522 -32.41 3.95 17.10
C ASP A 522 -31.39 5.10 16.87
N GLY A 523 -30.58 5.42 17.88
CA GLY A 523 -29.48 6.37 17.82
C GLY A 523 -29.93 7.84 17.91
N ASN A 524 -31.11 8.11 18.47
CA ASN A 524 -31.71 9.44 18.52
C ASN A 524 -31.24 10.28 19.75
N GLY A 525 -30.44 9.69 20.64
CA GLY A 525 -29.92 10.31 21.85
C GLY A 525 -30.85 10.20 23.06
N ARG A 526 -31.88 9.35 23.00
CA ARG A 526 -32.85 9.08 24.07
C ARG A 526 -33.10 7.59 24.15
N THR A 527 -33.37 7.10 25.35
CA THR A 527 -33.92 5.75 25.56
C THR A 527 -35.44 5.88 25.71
N ASP A 528 -36.20 5.53 24.69
CA ASP A 528 -37.65 5.64 24.66
C ASP A 528 -38.36 4.49 23.91
N GLY A 529 -39.67 4.63 23.68
CA GLY A 529 -40.48 3.58 23.07
C GLY A 529 -40.12 3.25 21.62
N GLU A 530 -39.42 4.15 20.91
CA GLU A 530 -38.92 3.90 19.57
C GLU A 530 -37.75 2.89 19.59
N ASP A 531 -36.97 2.84 20.67
CA ASP A 531 -35.93 1.83 20.88
C ASP A 531 -36.52 0.44 21.06
N ALA A 532 -37.61 0.32 21.81
CA ALA A 532 -38.34 -0.95 21.95
C ALA A 532 -38.91 -1.42 20.61
N ALA A 533 -39.41 -0.49 19.79
CA ALA A 533 -39.84 -0.77 18.43
C ALA A 533 -38.65 -1.12 17.50
N ALA A 534 -37.49 -0.51 17.69
CA ALA A 534 -36.26 -0.83 16.97
C ALA A 534 -35.73 -2.23 17.36
N PHE A 535 -35.71 -2.57 18.65
CA PHE A 535 -35.31 -3.87 19.18
C PHE A 535 -36.23 -4.99 18.70
N THR A 536 -37.55 -4.80 18.74
CA THR A 536 -38.49 -5.80 18.21
C THR A 536 -38.31 -5.99 16.70
N ARG A 537 -37.96 -4.95 15.95
CA ARG A 537 -37.56 -5.07 14.52
C ARG A 537 -36.21 -5.80 14.33
N LEU A 538 -35.37 -5.88 15.36
CA LEU A 538 -34.10 -6.62 15.37
C LEU A 538 -34.28 -8.10 15.73
N ALA A 539 -35.03 -8.40 16.80
CA ALA A 539 -35.22 -9.76 17.32
C ALA A 539 -35.99 -10.68 16.36
N TRP A 540 -36.94 -10.13 15.58
CA TRP A 540 -37.73 -10.91 14.61
C TRP A 540 -37.01 -11.24 13.30
N VAL A 541 -35.74 -10.85 13.15
CA VAL A 541 -34.90 -11.19 11.98
C VAL A 541 -33.88 -12.30 12.30
N ASN A 542 -33.63 -12.56 13.59
CA ASN A 542 -32.64 -13.54 14.08
C ASN A 542 -33.25 -14.86 14.60
N MET A 543 -34.59 -14.97 14.69
CA MET A 543 -35.32 -16.25 14.70
C MET A 543 -35.65 -16.66 13.26
#